data_AF-A0A9W4RFS3-F1
#
_entry.id   AF-A0A9W4RFS3-F1
#
_cell.length_a   1.000
_cell.length_b   1.000
_cell.length_c   1.000
_cell.angle_alpha   90.00
_cell.angle_beta   90.00
_cell.angle_gamma   90.00
#
_symmetry.space_group_name_H-M   'P 1'
#
loop_
_entity.id
_entity.type
_entity.pdbx_description
1 polymer ?
#
loop_
_entity_poly.entity_id
_entity_poly.type
_entity_poly.pdbx_seq_one_letter_code
_entity_poly.pdbx_strand_id
1 'polypeptide(L)'
;MGLATFYRGIAVPPQRLDNVVSAIRDGGLNSKSWVWTPDFYRLPSPPDVLLRQMPLPRESLRVGPRIPAVYATADRDTALYYALKHNRTRENTSSVLIAFRAPLEEVLVDGKDLLFTAASAVPRPDLRDLLMSVFGKALLPYLDAAWASSDGMSRIAMIDLAIQDPEIVRAHYANSVVFRGRNMIPYRSAFVVPTPVPSSSILFVQPVEGGVPALEAVDAMGMIEMRGDR
;
A
#
# COMPACT_ATOMS: atom_id res chain seq x y z
N MET A 1 -1.77 -18.94 3.37
CA MET A 1 -1.63 -18.04 4.53
C MET A 1 -3.04 -17.77 5.06
N GLY A 2 -3.19 -17.09 6.20
CA GLY A 2 -4.51 -16.85 6.80
C GLY A 2 -5.23 -15.65 6.19
N LEU A 3 -6.54 -15.55 6.44
CA LEU A 3 -7.28 -14.30 6.23
C LEU A 3 -6.78 -13.23 7.20
N ALA A 4 -6.51 -12.04 6.67
CA ALA A 4 -6.11 -10.87 7.44
C ALA A 4 -7.20 -9.79 7.37
N THR A 5 -7.26 -8.93 8.39
CA THR A 5 -8.23 -7.83 8.45
C THR A 5 -7.61 -6.57 7.91
N PHE A 6 -8.30 -5.93 6.99
CA PHE A 6 -7.92 -4.66 6.40
C PHE A 6 -8.99 -3.60 6.62
N TYR A 7 -8.56 -2.35 6.59
CA TYR A 7 -9.40 -1.19 6.76
C TYR A 7 -9.25 -0.26 5.55
N ARG A 8 -10.36 0.34 5.14
CA ARG A 8 -10.38 1.36 4.09
C ARG A 8 -11.22 2.53 4.57
N GLY A 9 -10.64 3.72 4.53
CA GLY A 9 -11.35 4.96 4.78
C GLY A 9 -11.64 5.70 3.49
N ILE A 10 -12.88 6.11 3.29
CA ILE A 10 -13.29 6.93 2.14
C ILE A 10 -14.08 8.14 2.64
N ALA A 11 -14.17 9.16 1.79
CA ALA A 11 -15.16 10.23 1.95
C ALA A 11 -16.01 10.29 0.68
N VAL A 12 -17.30 10.53 0.85
CA VAL A 12 -18.30 10.55 -0.22
C VAL A 12 -19.22 11.77 -0.08
N PRO A 13 -19.95 12.15 -1.14
CA PRO A 13 -20.96 13.19 -1.02
C PRO A 13 -22.06 12.76 -0.04
N PRO A 14 -22.56 13.66 0.83
CA PRO A 14 -23.59 13.32 1.82
C PRO A 14 -24.81 12.63 1.24
N GLN A 15 -25.29 13.11 0.09
CA GLN A 15 -26.45 12.54 -0.62
C GLN A 15 -26.21 11.12 -1.16
N ARG A 16 -24.96 10.63 -1.15
CA ARG A 16 -24.60 9.27 -1.57
C ARG A 16 -24.25 8.36 -0.40
N LEU A 17 -24.23 8.86 0.84
CA LEU A 17 -23.74 8.11 2.00
C LEU A 17 -24.46 6.76 2.16
N ASP A 18 -25.79 6.79 2.28
CA ASP A 18 -26.58 5.58 2.50
C ASP A 18 -26.47 4.59 1.34
N ASN A 19 -26.49 5.11 0.10
CA ASN A 19 -26.34 4.29 -1.10
C ASN A 19 -24.96 3.62 -1.17
N VAL A 20 -23.89 4.32 -0.83
CA VAL A 20 -22.54 3.75 -0.82
C VAL A 20 -22.39 2.71 0.29
N VAL A 21 -22.89 3.01 1.49
CA VAL A 21 -22.86 2.07 2.62
C VAL A 21 -23.62 0.79 2.27
N SER A 22 -24.84 0.92 1.73
CA SER A 22 -25.66 -0.21 1.30
C SER A 22 -24.98 -1.01 0.19
N ALA A 23 -24.50 -0.34 -0.87
CA ALA A 23 -23.84 -1.01 -1.98
C ALA A 23 -22.60 -1.82 -1.57
N ILE A 24 -21.81 -1.34 -0.60
CA ILE A 24 -20.64 -2.08 -0.09
C ILE A 24 -21.07 -3.24 0.79
N ARG A 25 -22.08 -3.07 1.64
CA ARG A 25 -22.60 -4.16 2.48
C ARG A 25 -23.14 -5.30 1.63
N ASP A 26 -23.94 -4.97 0.63
CA ASP A 26 -24.66 -5.97 -0.17
C ASP A 26 -23.78 -6.57 -1.28
N GLY A 27 -22.96 -5.73 -1.91
CA GLY A 27 -22.18 -6.08 -3.11
C GLY A 27 -20.66 -6.16 -2.91
N GLY A 28 -20.14 -5.83 -1.72
CA GLY A 28 -18.70 -5.84 -1.43
C GLY A 28 -17.94 -4.65 -2.03
N LEU A 29 -16.61 -4.77 -2.17
CA LEU A 29 -15.77 -3.73 -2.78
C LEU A 29 -15.41 -4.08 -4.22
N ASN A 30 -15.73 -3.16 -5.13
CA ASN A 30 -15.41 -3.25 -6.55
C ASN A 30 -14.61 -2.01 -6.97
N SER A 31 -13.56 -2.19 -7.79
CA SER A 31 -12.71 -1.10 -8.26
C SER A 31 -13.43 -0.10 -9.18
N LYS A 32 -14.41 -0.55 -9.97
CA LYS A 32 -15.08 0.24 -11.03
C LYS A 32 -15.79 1.52 -10.56
N SER A 33 -16.02 1.70 -9.26
CA SER A 33 -16.80 2.81 -8.71
C SER A 33 -15.96 3.94 -8.10
N TRP A 34 -14.62 3.86 -8.18
CA TRP A 34 -13.71 4.80 -7.48
C TRP A 34 -12.93 5.67 -8.46
N VAL A 35 -12.60 6.89 -8.01
CA VAL A 35 -11.75 7.84 -8.77
C VAL A 35 -10.35 7.28 -8.99
N TRP A 36 -9.81 6.57 -7.99
CA TRP A 36 -8.50 5.93 -8.05
C TRP A 36 -8.66 4.42 -8.06
N THR A 37 -8.39 3.81 -9.22
CA THR A 37 -8.45 2.36 -9.42
C THR A 37 -7.05 1.81 -9.52
N PRO A 38 -6.40 1.46 -8.39
CA PRO A 38 -5.14 0.75 -8.48
C PRO A 38 -5.35 -0.57 -9.20
N ASP A 39 -4.31 -1.00 -9.90
CA ASP A 39 -4.20 -2.33 -10.46
C ASP A 39 -2.74 -2.77 -10.38
N PHE A 40 -2.52 -4.06 -10.54
CA PHE A 40 -1.19 -4.64 -10.50
C PHE A 40 -1.11 -5.90 -11.38
N TYR A 41 0.11 -6.39 -11.59
CA TYR A 41 0.38 -7.68 -12.24
C TYR A 41 0.91 -8.65 -11.18
N ARG A 42 0.46 -9.90 -11.24
CA ARG A 42 1.11 -10.97 -10.46
C ARG A 42 2.46 -11.28 -11.07
N LEU A 43 3.44 -11.53 -10.22
CA LEU A 43 4.73 -12.02 -10.70
C LEU A 43 4.56 -13.38 -11.40
N PRO A 44 5.28 -13.62 -12.50
CA PRO A 44 5.22 -14.89 -13.22
C PRO A 44 5.93 -16.04 -12.46
N SER A 45 6.66 -15.73 -11.40
CA SER A 45 7.40 -16.68 -10.57
C SER A 45 7.62 -16.12 -9.16
N PRO A 46 7.99 -16.94 -8.18
CA PRO A 46 8.31 -16.47 -6.84
C PRO A 46 9.38 -15.35 -6.84
N PRO A 47 9.23 -14.31 -5.99
CA PRO A 47 10.14 -13.16 -5.93
C PRO A 47 11.62 -13.52 -5.77
N ASP A 48 11.94 -14.54 -4.96
CA ASP A 48 13.30 -14.99 -4.69
C ASP A 48 13.95 -15.67 -5.90
N VAL A 49 13.16 -16.35 -6.73
CA VAL A 49 13.60 -16.91 -8.01
C VAL A 49 13.92 -15.78 -9.00
N LEU A 50 13.03 -14.80 -9.13
CA LEU A 50 13.20 -13.67 -10.04
C LEU A 50 14.37 -12.76 -9.62
N LEU A 51 14.57 -12.56 -8.32
CA LEU A 51 15.70 -11.78 -7.80
C LEU A 51 17.06 -12.37 -8.24
N ARG A 52 17.19 -13.70 -8.26
CA ARG A 52 18.41 -14.39 -8.71
C ARG A 52 18.68 -14.27 -10.22
N GLN A 53 17.71 -13.83 -11.00
CA GLN A 53 17.81 -13.67 -12.45
C GLN A 53 18.10 -12.22 -12.87
N MET A 54 18.26 -11.30 -11.91
CA MET A 54 18.50 -9.89 -12.21
C MET A 54 19.85 -9.65 -12.90
N PRO A 55 19.96 -8.63 -13.79
CA PRO A 55 18.90 -7.67 -14.13
C PRO A 55 17.84 -8.25 -15.07
N LEU A 56 16.57 -7.98 -14.78
CA LEU A 56 15.44 -8.32 -15.64
C LEU A 56 14.77 -7.03 -16.15
N PRO A 57 14.35 -6.99 -17.43
CA PRO A 57 13.48 -5.92 -17.92
C PRO A 57 12.20 -5.88 -17.09
N ARG A 58 11.76 -4.69 -16.70
CA ARG A 58 10.54 -4.52 -15.88
C ARG A 58 9.31 -5.16 -16.55
N GLU A 59 9.26 -5.14 -17.86
CA GLU A 59 8.20 -5.70 -18.69
C GLU A 59 8.05 -7.22 -18.47
N SER A 60 9.15 -7.91 -18.17
CA SER A 60 9.13 -9.35 -17.85
C SER A 60 8.40 -9.67 -16.54
N LEU A 61 8.24 -8.68 -15.65
CA LEU A 61 7.48 -8.81 -14.40
C LEU A 61 5.98 -8.53 -14.59
N ARG A 62 5.59 -7.99 -15.75
CA ARG A 62 4.24 -7.52 -16.06
C ARG A 62 3.56 -8.41 -17.09
N VAL A 63 3.52 -9.70 -16.77
CA VAL A 63 2.95 -10.73 -17.64
C VAL A 63 1.51 -11.01 -17.20
N GLY A 64 0.61 -11.16 -18.16
CA GLY A 64 -0.78 -11.53 -17.91
C GLY A 64 -1.71 -10.34 -17.66
N PRO A 65 -2.94 -10.60 -17.16
CA PRO A 65 -3.95 -9.57 -17.01
C PRO A 65 -3.66 -8.64 -15.83
N ARG A 66 -4.01 -7.36 -15.97
CA ARG A 66 -4.05 -6.42 -14.85
C ARG A 66 -5.16 -6.82 -13.90
N ILE A 67 -4.83 -6.91 -12.61
CA ILE A 67 -5.77 -7.24 -11.55
C ILE A 67 -6.26 -5.92 -10.93
N PRO A 68 -7.55 -5.59 -11.06
CA PRO A 68 -8.11 -4.41 -10.42
C PRO A 68 -8.10 -4.55 -8.90
N ALA A 69 -7.85 -3.46 -8.20
CA ALA A 69 -7.65 -3.47 -6.75
C ALA A 69 -8.25 -2.23 -6.07
N VAL A 70 -8.17 -2.22 -4.74
CA VAL A 70 -8.44 -1.08 -3.88
C VAL A 70 -7.29 -0.88 -2.90
N TYR A 71 -7.07 0.36 -2.46
CA TYR A 71 -6.15 0.64 -1.36
C TYR A 71 -6.78 0.32 0.00
N ALA A 72 -5.98 -0.22 0.90
CA ALA A 72 -6.37 -0.49 2.29
C ALA A 72 -5.16 -0.40 3.22
N THR A 73 -5.42 -0.44 4.53
CA THR A 73 -4.43 -0.38 5.60
C THR A 73 -4.64 -1.58 6.52
N ALA A 74 -3.60 -2.08 7.18
CA ALA A 74 -3.72 -3.12 8.20
C ALA A 74 -4.26 -2.57 9.54
N ASP A 75 -4.26 -1.24 9.71
CA ASP A 75 -4.70 -0.59 10.94
C ASP A 75 -5.88 0.36 10.73
N ARG A 76 -6.72 0.42 11.76
CA ARG A 76 -7.94 1.24 11.76
C ARG A 76 -7.67 2.73 11.77
N ASP A 77 -6.66 3.20 12.49
CA ASP A 77 -6.43 4.64 12.70
C ASP A 77 -5.93 5.33 11.44
N THR A 78 -5.06 4.68 10.67
CA THR A 78 -4.68 5.15 9.34
C THR A 78 -5.90 5.24 8.43
N ALA A 79 -6.76 4.20 8.37
CA ALA A 79 -7.99 4.26 7.58
C ALA A 79 -8.92 5.40 8.03
N LEU A 80 -9.05 5.65 9.34
CA LEU A 80 -9.81 6.79 9.85
C LEU A 80 -9.19 8.13 9.42
N TYR A 81 -7.87 8.27 9.47
CA TYR A 81 -7.19 9.46 8.94
C TYR A 81 -7.53 9.69 7.47
N TYR A 82 -7.54 8.64 6.66
CA TYR A 82 -7.97 8.72 5.26
C TYR A 82 -9.42 9.17 5.12
N ALA A 83 -10.35 8.57 5.88
CA ALA A 83 -11.78 8.90 5.81
C ALA A 83 -12.09 10.33 6.27
N LEU A 84 -11.46 10.77 7.37
CA LEU A 84 -11.79 12.01 8.09
C LEU A 84 -10.94 13.21 7.66
N LYS A 85 -9.83 13.00 6.93
CA LYS A 85 -8.94 14.10 6.51
C LYS A 85 -8.52 13.99 5.07
N HIS A 86 -7.79 12.94 4.69
CA HIS A 86 -7.12 12.91 3.37
C HIS A 86 -8.11 12.85 2.20
N ASN A 87 -9.13 11.99 2.28
CA ASN A 87 -10.09 11.79 1.19
C ASN A 87 -11.21 12.83 1.17
N ARG A 88 -11.29 13.71 2.18
CA ARG A 88 -12.32 14.75 2.22
C ARG A 88 -12.02 15.84 1.21
N THR A 89 -13.05 16.29 0.53
CA THR A 89 -13.01 17.46 -0.36
C THR A 89 -14.16 18.40 0.00
N ARG A 90 -14.37 19.45 -0.79
CA ARG A 90 -15.54 20.33 -0.64
C ARG A 90 -16.85 19.56 -0.88
N GLU A 91 -16.82 18.58 -1.78
CA GLU A 91 -17.98 17.77 -2.17
C GLU A 91 -18.07 16.48 -1.35
N ASN A 92 -16.94 15.86 -1.02
CA ASN A 92 -16.86 14.59 -0.29
C ASN A 92 -16.67 14.84 1.20
N THR A 93 -17.76 15.06 1.93
CA THR A 93 -17.72 15.46 3.35
C THR A 93 -18.25 14.39 4.31
N SER A 94 -18.89 13.33 3.82
CA SER A 94 -19.34 12.21 4.65
C SER A 94 -18.30 11.10 4.65
N SER A 95 -17.76 10.79 5.82
CA SER A 95 -16.68 9.82 6.00
C SER A 95 -17.23 8.43 6.27
N VAL A 96 -16.66 7.41 5.64
CA VAL A 96 -17.05 6.00 5.81
C VAL A 96 -15.80 5.18 6.10
N LEU A 97 -15.90 4.35 7.14
CA LEU A 97 -14.91 3.33 7.49
C LEU A 97 -15.44 1.96 7.09
N ILE A 98 -14.62 1.22 6.37
CA ILE A 98 -14.89 -0.14 5.92
C ILE A 98 -13.83 -1.05 6.54
N ALA A 99 -14.25 -2.17 7.14
CA ALA A 99 -13.36 -3.24 7.53
C ALA A 99 -13.76 -4.54 6.81
N PHE A 100 -12.78 -5.30 6.37
CA PHE A 100 -13.01 -6.51 5.60
C PHE A 100 -11.85 -7.50 5.78
N ARG A 101 -12.06 -8.75 5.36
CA ARG A 101 -11.02 -9.78 5.31
C ARG A 101 -10.52 -10.00 3.89
N ALA A 102 -9.22 -10.25 3.75
CA ALA A 102 -8.62 -10.69 2.49
C ALA A 102 -7.48 -11.68 2.76
N PRO A 103 -7.18 -12.62 1.86
CA PRO A 103 -6.00 -13.48 1.97
C PRO A 103 -4.72 -12.65 1.90
N LEU A 104 -3.86 -12.78 2.89
CA LEU A 104 -2.64 -11.97 2.97
C LEU A 104 -1.65 -12.31 1.81
N GLU A 105 -1.68 -13.53 1.32
CA GLU A 105 -0.93 -13.97 0.13
C GLU A 105 -1.39 -13.29 -1.17
N GLU A 106 -2.57 -12.69 -1.18
CA GLU A 106 -3.13 -12.04 -2.35
C GLU A 106 -2.92 -10.53 -2.36
N VAL A 107 -2.51 -9.92 -1.25
CA VAL A 107 -2.29 -8.47 -1.18
C VAL A 107 -0.87 -8.09 -1.54
N LEU A 108 -0.68 -6.86 -1.99
CA LEU A 108 0.63 -6.26 -2.25
C LEU A 108 0.85 -5.08 -1.32
N VAL A 109 2.10 -4.82 -0.95
CA VAL A 109 2.49 -3.55 -0.32
C VAL A 109 2.31 -2.42 -1.34
N ASP A 110 1.71 -1.30 -0.94
CA ASP A 110 1.75 -0.08 -1.75
C ASP A 110 3.11 0.60 -1.60
N GLY A 111 4.02 0.33 -2.54
CA GLY A 111 5.36 0.88 -2.53
C GLY A 111 5.48 2.34 -2.99
N LYS A 112 4.41 2.95 -3.55
CA LYS A 112 4.49 4.23 -4.28
C LYS A 112 4.93 5.40 -3.41
N ASP A 113 4.48 5.42 -2.16
CA ASP A 113 4.72 6.56 -1.27
C ASP A 113 6.08 6.50 -0.56
N LEU A 114 6.75 5.34 -0.51
CA LEU A 114 8.04 5.21 0.17
C LEU A 114 9.03 4.34 -0.60
N LEU A 115 8.73 3.05 -0.82
CA LEU A 115 9.71 2.08 -1.33
C LEU A 115 10.32 2.46 -2.68
N PHE A 116 9.52 2.89 -3.66
CA PHE A 116 10.07 3.30 -4.96
C PHE A 116 10.97 4.53 -4.87
N THR A 117 10.63 5.47 -3.98
CA THR A 117 11.44 6.66 -3.73
C THR A 117 12.73 6.30 -2.99
N ALA A 118 12.63 5.49 -1.93
CA ALA A 118 13.78 5.05 -1.14
C ALA A 118 14.76 4.19 -1.95
N ALA A 119 14.27 3.35 -2.86
CA ALA A 119 15.11 2.59 -3.78
C ALA A 119 15.93 3.50 -4.70
N SER A 120 15.40 4.67 -5.06
CA SER A 120 16.09 5.66 -5.91
C SER A 120 17.00 6.61 -5.13
N ALA A 121 17.02 6.52 -3.80
CA ALA A 121 17.82 7.37 -2.94
C ALA A 121 19.30 6.96 -2.93
N VAL A 122 20.12 7.84 -2.36
CA VAL A 122 21.46 7.49 -1.87
C VAL A 122 21.28 6.59 -0.63
N PRO A 123 21.97 5.44 -0.55
CA PRO A 123 21.87 4.55 0.61
C PRO A 123 22.33 5.25 1.88
N ARG A 124 21.51 5.20 2.93
CA ARG A 124 21.86 5.74 4.24
C ARG A 124 21.49 4.74 5.35
N PRO A 125 22.30 4.62 6.43
CA PRO A 125 22.02 3.70 7.52
C PRO A 125 20.67 3.95 8.20
N ASP A 126 20.33 5.20 8.49
CA ASP A 126 19.07 5.59 9.15
C ASP A 126 17.83 5.24 8.32
N LEU A 127 17.87 5.50 7.01
CA LEU A 127 16.82 5.09 6.09
C LEU A 127 16.72 3.56 6.01
N ARG A 128 17.86 2.85 5.96
CA ARG A 128 17.88 1.37 5.93
C ARG A 128 17.23 0.79 7.19
N ASP A 129 17.58 1.32 8.36
CA ASP A 129 17.04 0.86 9.65
C ASP A 129 15.53 1.09 9.73
N LEU A 130 15.05 2.27 9.28
CA LEU A 130 13.62 2.55 9.19
C LEU A 130 12.92 1.55 8.26
N LEU A 131 13.44 1.34 7.04
CA LEU A 131 12.84 0.42 6.07
C LEU A 131 12.80 -1.02 6.61
N MET A 132 13.85 -1.48 7.30
CA MET A 132 13.86 -2.80 7.94
C MET A 132 12.86 -2.91 9.09
N SER A 133 12.64 -1.84 9.85
CA SER A 133 11.65 -1.82 10.93
C SER A 133 10.21 -1.91 10.42
N VAL A 134 9.94 -1.34 9.23
CA VAL A 134 8.61 -1.30 8.61
C VAL A 134 8.34 -2.55 7.76
N PHE A 135 9.29 -2.93 6.91
CA PHE A 135 9.11 -3.95 5.88
C PHE A 135 9.84 -5.26 6.17
N GLY A 136 10.54 -5.34 7.31
CA GLY A 136 11.28 -6.51 7.73
C GLY A 136 12.62 -6.70 7.00
N LYS A 137 13.41 -7.66 7.50
CA LYS A 137 14.76 -7.96 6.96
C LYS A 137 14.73 -8.56 5.55
N ALA A 138 13.63 -9.20 5.17
CA ALA A 138 13.44 -9.78 3.83
C ALA A 138 13.51 -8.72 2.71
N LEU A 139 13.31 -7.43 3.04
CA LEU A 139 13.47 -6.34 2.08
C LEU A 139 14.94 -6.09 1.68
N LEU A 140 15.91 -6.46 2.51
CA LEU A 140 17.32 -6.09 2.32
C LEU A 140 17.91 -6.53 0.96
N PRO A 141 17.75 -7.78 0.50
CA PRO A 141 18.30 -8.20 -0.79
C PRO A 141 17.79 -7.35 -1.96
N TYR A 142 16.52 -6.95 -1.92
CA TYR A 142 15.91 -6.10 -2.95
C TYR A 142 16.45 -4.67 -2.89
N LEU A 143 16.57 -4.10 -1.70
CA LEU A 143 17.13 -2.75 -1.51
C LEU A 143 18.60 -2.69 -1.89
N ASP A 144 19.40 -3.66 -1.45
CA ASP A 144 20.83 -3.70 -1.77
C ASP A 144 21.04 -3.83 -3.28
N ALA A 145 20.25 -4.69 -3.96
CA ALA A 145 20.30 -4.80 -5.41
C ALA A 145 19.82 -3.53 -6.12
N ALA A 146 18.78 -2.85 -5.62
CA ALA A 146 18.33 -1.57 -6.17
C ALA A 146 19.39 -0.48 -6.00
N TRP A 147 19.98 -0.37 -4.81
CA TRP A 147 21.00 0.62 -4.51
C TRP A 147 22.32 0.38 -5.23
N ALA A 148 22.66 -0.87 -5.54
CA ALA A 148 23.81 -1.19 -6.39
C ALA A 148 23.58 -0.81 -7.87
N SER A 149 22.33 -0.69 -8.31
CA SER A 149 21.98 -0.40 -9.71
C SER A 149 22.05 1.10 -10.05
N SER A 150 22.72 1.42 -11.17
CA SER A 150 22.64 2.72 -11.81
C SER A 150 21.39 2.89 -12.68
N ASP A 151 20.83 1.80 -13.20
CA ASP A 151 19.62 1.82 -14.03
C ASP A 151 18.36 1.98 -13.18
N GLY A 152 17.60 3.05 -13.43
CA GLY A 152 16.35 3.36 -12.75
C GLY A 152 15.26 2.33 -12.98
N MET A 153 15.20 1.72 -14.16
CA MET A 153 14.20 0.69 -14.45
C MET A 153 14.46 -0.58 -13.66
N SER A 154 15.72 -0.98 -13.53
CA SER A 154 16.15 -2.08 -12.66
C SER A 154 15.81 -1.81 -11.20
N ARG A 155 16.00 -0.57 -10.68
CA ARG A 155 15.60 -0.21 -9.31
C ARG A 155 14.10 -0.39 -9.07
N ILE A 156 13.30 0.06 -10.02
CA ILE A 156 11.85 -0.07 -9.98
C ILE A 156 11.45 -1.55 -10.03
N ALA A 157 12.10 -2.36 -10.87
CA ALA A 157 11.86 -3.80 -10.96
C ALA A 157 12.13 -4.52 -9.62
N MET A 158 13.20 -4.15 -8.90
CA MET A 158 13.47 -4.71 -7.56
C MET A 158 12.33 -4.45 -6.57
N ILE A 159 11.74 -3.25 -6.62
CA ILE A 159 10.61 -2.91 -5.75
C ILE A 159 9.32 -3.58 -6.23
N ASP A 160 9.09 -3.71 -7.53
CA ASP A 160 7.97 -4.48 -8.08
C ASP A 160 8.03 -5.96 -7.61
N LEU A 161 9.23 -6.53 -7.39
CA LEU A 161 9.41 -7.84 -6.75
C LEU A 161 9.11 -7.78 -5.25
N ALA A 162 9.75 -6.86 -4.52
CA ALA A 162 9.69 -6.78 -3.06
C ALA A 162 8.26 -6.60 -2.54
N ILE A 163 7.42 -5.78 -3.20
CA ILE A 163 6.05 -5.52 -2.74
C ILE A 163 5.12 -6.73 -2.81
N GLN A 164 5.53 -7.81 -3.51
CA GLN A 164 4.79 -9.06 -3.59
C GLN A 164 5.46 -10.19 -2.80
N ASP A 165 6.58 -9.93 -2.12
CA ASP A 165 7.23 -10.92 -1.28
C ASP A 165 6.39 -11.23 -0.03
N PRO A 166 5.98 -12.50 0.19
CA PRO A 166 5.15 -12.86 1.32
C PRO A 166 5.72 -12.51 2.70
N GLU A 167 7.04 -12.51 2.86
CA GLU A 167 7.69 -12.12 4.13
C GLU A 167 7.62 -10.61 4.34
N ILE A 168 7.83 -9.83 3.28
CA ILE A 168 7.73 -8.36 3.31
C ILE A 168 6.28 -7.92 3.55
N VAL A 169 5.32 -8.54 2.86
CA VAL A 169 3.87 -8.29 3.06
C VAL A 169 3.48 -8.56 4.51
N ARG A 170 3.94 -9.69 5.09
CA ARG A 170 3.69 -10.04 6.49
C ARG A 170 4.32 -9.04 7.47
N ALA A 171 5.57 -8.65 7.24
CA ALA A 171 6.27 -7.69 8.07
C ALA A 171 5.56 -6.32 8.06
N HIS A 172 5.19 -5.84 6.88
CA HIS A 172 4.47 -4.57 6.73
C HIS A 172 3.07 -4.60 7.35
N TYR A 173 2.40 -5.76 7.30
CA TYR A 173 1.09 -5.91 7.94
C TYR A 173 1.20 -5.84 9.46
N ALA A 174 2.27 -6.42 10.02
CA ALA A 174 2.56 -6.40 11.46
C ALA A 174 3.27 -5.11 11.93
N ASN A 175 3.63 -4.21 11.01
CA ASN A 175 4.35 -2.97 11.34
C ASN A 175 3.55 -2.13 12.34
N SER A 176 4.21 -1.62 13.38
CA SER A 176 3.63 -0.69 14.36
C SER A 176 4.07 0.76 14.16
N VAL A 177 5.13 1.00 13.37
CA VAL A 177 5.73 2.30 13.14
C VAL A 177 4.86 3.13 12.19
N VAL A 178 4.47 4.32 12.63
CA VAL A 178 3.83 5.31 11.75
C VAL A 178 4.92 6.16 11.11
N PHE A 179 4.84 6.36 9.80
CA PHE A 179 5.80 7.16 9.05
C PHE A 179 5.09 8.02 8.01
N ARG A 180 5.83 8.99 7.46
CA ARG A 180 5.40 9.86 6.36
C ARG A 180 6.24 9.59 5.13
N GLY A 181 5.58 9.18 4.05
CA GLY A 181 6.19 9.07 2.72
C GLY A 181 6.10 10.37 1.93
N ARG A 182 6.20 10.26 0.61
CA ARG A 182 6.27 11.36 -0.37
C ARG A 182 5.21 12.46 -0.17
N ASN A 183 3.99 12.08 0.19
CA ASN A 183 2.86 13.01 0.31
C ASN A 183 2.69 13.59 1.72
N MET A 184 3.62 13.34 2.64
CA MET A 184 3.55 13.75 4.06
C MET A 184 2.31 13.27 4.81
N ILE A 185 1.62 12.26 4.27
CA ILE A 185 0.49 11.60 4.91
C ILE A 185 1.06 10.63 5.96
N PRO A 186 0.66 10.71 7.23
CA PRO A 186 1.06 9.74 8.23
C PRO A 186 0.27 8.44 8.04
N TYR A 187 0.97 7.33 7.94
CA TYR A 187 0.37 5.99 7.88
C TYR A 187 1.28 4.95 8.50
N ARG A 188 0.69 3.86 9.01
CA ARG A 188 1.44 2.69 9.48
C ARG A 188 1.65 1.67 8.37
N SER A 189 0.62 1.47 7.55
CA SER A 189 0.69 0.52 6.45
C SER A 189 -0.19 0.96 5.29
N ALA A 190 0.15 0.47 4.11
CA ALA A 190 -0.59 0.73 2.87
C ALA A 190 -0.46 -0.50 1.97
N PHE A 191 -1.61 -1.00 1.51
CA PHE A 191 -1.73 -2.20 0.70
C PHE A 191 -2.60 -1.96 -0.52
N VAL A 192 -2.30 -2.72 -1.58
CA VAL A 192 -3.15 -2.90 -2.75
C VAL A 192 -3.83 -4.27 -2.60
N VAL A 193 -5.16 -4.26 -2.47
CA VAL A 193 -5.97 -5.47 -2.26
C VAL A 193 -6.78 -5.78 -3.52
N PRO A 194 -6.71 -7.01 -4.06
CA PRO A 194 -7.47 -7.37 -5.26
C PRO A 194 -8.98 -7.19 -5.09
N THR A 195 -9.66 -6.89 -6.20
CA THR A 195 -11.13 -6.84 -6.27
C THR A 195 -11.67 -7.85 -7.27
N PRO A 196 -12.89 -8.38 -7.07
CA PRO A 196 -13.85 -8.01 -6.02
C PRO A 196 -13.48 -8.51 -4.62
N VAL A 197 -13.69 -7.67 -3.59
CA VAL A 197 -13.80 -8.17 -2.21
C VAL A 197 -15.27 -8.52 -1.98
N PRO A 198 -15.62 -9.80 -1.75
CA PRO A 198 -17.02 -10.21 -1.65
C PRO A 198 -17.68 -9.62 -0.40
N SER A 199 -19.00 -9.40 -0.45
CA SER A 199 -19.78 -8.92 0.69
C SER A 199 -19.66 -9.81 1.93
N SER A 200 -19.51 -11.13 1.74
CA SER A 200 -19.25 -12.09 2.83
C SER A 200 -17.92 -11.88 3.56
N SER A 201 -16.98 -11.13 2.97
CA SER A 201 -15.72 -10.75 3.60
C SER A 201 -15.77 -9.37 4.25
N ILE A 202 -16.85 -8.60 4.07
CA ILE A 202 -17.05 -7.31 4.72
C ILE A 202 -17.43 -7.56 6.18
N LEU A 203 -16.62 -7.05 7.10
CA LEU A 203 -16.86 -7.15 8.54
C LEU A 203 -17.82 -6.05 9.01
N PHE A 204 -17.58 -4.82 8.54
CA PHE A 204 -18.51 -3.71 8.74
C PHE A 204 -18.27 -2.61 7.71
N VAL A 205 -19.32 -1.82 7.51
CA VAL A 205 -19.30 -0.54 6.78
C VAL A 205 -20.10 0.44 7.60
N GLN A 206 -19.49 1.53 8.05
CA GLN A 206 -20.17 2.50 8.90
C GLN A 206 -19.75 3.93 8.56
N PRO A 207 -20.71 4.88 8.56
CA PRO A 207 -20.39 6.28 8.69
C PRO A 207 -19.54 6.52 9.93
N VAL A 208 -18.57 7.42 9.82
CA VAL A 208 -17.73 7.83 10.96
C VAL A 208 -17.69 9.34 11.04
N GLU A 209 -17.73 9.84 12.27
CA GLU A 209 -17.64 11.26 12.60
C GLU A 209 -16.63 11.45 13.73
N GLY A 210 -16.25 12.70 13.99
CA GLY A 210 -15.36 13.07 15.08
C GLY A 210 -13.96 13.50 14.64
N GLY A 211 -13.04 13.51 15.60
CA GLY A 211 -11.67 13.99 15.41
C GLY A 211 -10.81 13.06 14.56
N VAL A 212 -9.90 13.66 13.80
CA VAL A 212 -8.86 12.92 13.06
C VAL A 212 -7.90 12.29 14.07
N PRO A 213 -7.58 10.99 13.98
CA PRO A 213 -6.60 10.38 14.87
C PRO A 213 -5.25 11.11 14.82
N ALA A 214 -4.65 11.33 15.99
CA ALA A 214 -3.29 11.83 16.09
C ALA A 214 -2.31 10.69 15.78
N LEU A 215 -1.64 10.78 14.63
CA LEU A 215 -0.64 9.82 14.18
C LEU A 215 0.75 10.45 14.30
N GLU A 216 1.48 10.09 15.36
CA GLU A 216 2.87 10.50 15.57
C GLU A 216 3.77 9.74 14.61
N ALA A 217 4.30 10.44 13.61
CA ALA A 217 4.96 9.82 12.48
C ALA A 217 6.44 10.20 12.40
N VAL A 218 7.27 9.21 12.09
CA VAL A 218 8.65 9.42 11.65
C VAL A 218 8.66 10.04 10.25
N ASP A 219 9.46 11.08 10.03
CA ASP A 219 9.63 11.68 8.71
C ASP A 219 10.64 10.88 7.88
N ALA A 220 10.13 9.91 7.09
CA ALA A 220 10.98 9.10 6.23
C ALA A 220 11.57 9.93 5.07
N MET A 221 10.85 10.97 4.62
CA MET A 221 11.30 11.82 3.52
C MET A 221 12.49 12.69 3.91
N GLY A 222 12.57 13.14 5.17
CA GLY A 222 13.74 13.83 5.71
C GLY A 222 15.01 12.97 5.74
N MET A 223 14.88 11.64 5.65
CA MET A 223 16.01 10.69 5.56
C MET A 223 16.40 10.37 4.11
N ILE A 224 15.60 10.80 3.12
CA ILE A 224 15.84 10.51 1.71
C ILE A 224 16.67 11.64 1.09
N GLU A 225 17.87 11.28 0.64
CA GLU A 225 18.68 12.10 -0.24
C GLU A 225 18.59 11.51 -1.66
N MET A 226 18.04 12.28 -2.60
CA MET A 226 17.91 11.81 -3.97
C MET A 226 19.28 11.75 -4.63
N ARG A 227 19.52 10.71 -5.45
CA ARG A 227 20.69 10.70 -6.34
C ARG A 227 20.61 11.92 -7.25
N GLY A 228 21.66 12.72 -7.30
CA GLY A 228 21.79 13.75 -8.33
C GLY A 228 21.89 13.04 -9.67
N ASP A 229 20.84 13.11 -10.49
CA ASP A 229 20.87 12.56 -11.84
C ASP A 229 22.00 13.27 -12.62
N ARG A 230 23.00 12.50 -13.06
CA ARG A 230 23.99 12.90 -14.07
C ARG A 230 23.61 12.29 -15.40
#